data_AF-A0A177NIX4-F1
#
_entry.id   AF-A0A177NIX4-F1
#
_cell.length_a   1.000
_cell.length_b   1.000
_cell.length_c   1.000
_cell.angle_alpha   90.00
_cell.angle_beta   90.00
_cell.angle_gamma   90.00
#
_symmetry.space_group_name_H-M   'P 1'
#
loop_
_entity.id
_entity.type
_entity.pdbx_description
1 polymer ?
#
loop_
_entity_poly.entity_id
_entity_poly.type
_entity_poly.pdbx_seq_one_letter_code
_entity_poly.pdbx_strand_id
1 'polypeptide(L)'
;MNIFHQQIRHTNSATDFEQVAYDANSNVTSLRKRSGQVVNLGYDNLNRLLSRSYPTSADNIGFSYDLLGRRTAANKTGWPVSYSWDNAGRLTDTTAGGKTLSYQVDAAGNRTRTTWPETTPFYVTTTYDALNRPTDIFENGTVSLANYHYDDLSRRTTVTLGNVPTRQSAPNRMLKPYCTLGFNRSRPAIACTNRYATIF
;
A
#
# COMPACT_ATOMS: atom_id res chain seq x y z
N MET A 1 -13.77 -39.30 14.16
CA MET A 1 -12.70 -38.33 13.89
C MET A 1 -13.06 -37.63 12.58
N ASN A 2 -13.59 -36.41 12.65
CA ASN A 2 -14.07 -35.68 11.46
C ASN A 2 -13.78 -34.19 11.67
N ILE A 3 -12.59 -33.74 11.28
CA ILE A 3 -12.24 -32.31 11.37
C ILE A 3 -12.58 -31.71 10.01
N PHE A 4 -13.81 -31.20 9.90
CA PHE A 4 -14.22 -30.42 8.73
C PHE A 4 -13.34 -29.17 8.65
N HIS A 5 -12.36 -29.22 7.76
CA HIS A 5 -11.73 -28.04 7.19
C HIS A 5 -12.85 -27.24 6.53
N GLN A 6 -13.32 -26.22 7.22
CA GLN A 6 -14.64 -25.65 6.96
C GLN A 6 -14.67 -25.05 5.55
N GLN A 7 -15.82 -25.17 4.91
CA GLN A 7 -16.08 -24.56 3.62
C GLN A 7 -17.38 -23.78 3.74
N ILE A 8 -17.32 -22.47 3.55
CA ILE A 8 -18.49 -21.59 3.61
C ILE A 8 -18.93 -21.30 2.19
N ARG A 9 -20.21 -21.53 1.88
CA ARG A 9 -20.80 -21.29 0.56
C ARG A 9 -21.98 -20.34 0.68
N HIS A 10 -21.89 -19.17 0.07
CA HIS A 10 -22.99 -18.22 -0.07
C HIS A 10 -23.61 -18.40 -1.45
N THR A 11 -24.84 -18.90 -1.49
CA THR A 11 -25.46 -19.39 -2.73
C THR A 11 -26.68 -18.55 -3.07
N ASN A 12 -26.72 -18.01 -4.29
CA ASN A 12 -27.97 -17.52 -4.89
C ASN A 12 -28.60 -18.60 -5.78
N SER A 13 -27.78 -19.39 -6.48
CA SER A 13 -28.20 -20.56 -7.24
C SER A 13 -27.08 -21.60 -7.34
N ALA A 14 -27.37 -22.77 -7.94
CA ALA A 14 -26.38 -23.84 -8.12
C ALA A 14 -25.11 -23.40 -8.87
N THR A 15 -25.22 -22.42 -9.78
CA THR A 15 -24.11 -21.88 -10.58
C THR A 15 -23.65 -20.50 -10.11
N ASP A 16 -24.52 -19.76 -9.44
CA ASP A 16 -24.29 -18.41 -8.93
C ASP A 16 -24.05 -18.42 -7.41
N PHE A 17 -22.79 -18.60 -7.02
CA PHE A 17 -22.40 -18.69 -5.61
C PHE A 17 -20.98 -18.21 -5.38
N GLU A 18 -20.66 -17.91 -4.13
CA GLU A 18 -19.30 -17.71 -3.65
C GLU A 18 -18.95 -18.81 -2.66
N GLN A 19 -17.67 -19.19 -2.63
CA GLN A 19 -17.20 -20.27 -1.77
C GLN A 19 -15.82 -19.93 -1.22
N VAL A 20 -15.64 -20.19 0.07
CA VAL A 20 -14.39 -20.01 0.80
C VAL A 20 -14.03 -21.34 1.45
N ALA A 21 -12.80 -21.80 1.28
CA ALA A 21 -12.26 -22.97 1.96
C ALA A 21 -11.19 -22.55 2.95
N TYR A 22 -11.09 -23.25 4.08
CA TYR A 22 -10.13 -22.97 5.15
C TYR A 22 -9.24 -24.17 5.45
N ASP A 23 -8.02 -23.92 5.94
CA ASP A 23 -7.19 -24.95 6.58
C ASP A 23 -7.52 -25.13 8.08
N ALA A 24 -6.78 -26.00 8.77
CA ALA A 24 -6.98 -26.28 10.20
C ALA A 24 -6.65 -25.08 11.11
N ASN A 25 -5.84 -24.14 10.62
CA ASN A 25 -5.46 -22.92 11.32
C ASN A 25 -6.42 -21.76 10.99
N SER A 26 -7.53 -22.04 10.30
CA SER A 26 -8.52 -21.06 9.83
C SER A 26 -7.96 -20.05 8.83
N ASN A 27 -6.86 -20.37 8.13
CA ASN A 27 -6.43 -19.58 6.98
C ASN A 27 -7.28 -19.95 5.77
N VAL A 28 -7.61 -18.96 4.93
CA VAL A 28 -8.36 -19.18 3.70
C VAL A 28 -7.46 -19.82 2.66
N THR A 29 -7.74 -21.04 2.21
CA THR A 29 -6.93 -21.75 1.20
C THR A 29 -7.48 -21.58 -0.23
N SER A 30 -8.79 -21.32 -0.37
CA SER A 30 -9.42 -21.12 -1.67
C SER A 30 -10.57 -20.13 -1.61
N LEU A 31 -10.67 -19.29 -2.64
CA LEU A 31 -11.71 -18.29 -2.86
C LEU A 31 -12.28 -18.48 -4.26
N ARG A 32 -13.47 -19.06 -4.36
CA ARG A 32 -14.26 -19.05 -5.60
C ARG A 32 -15.17 -17.84 -5.60
N LYS A 33 -14.97 -16.97 -6.59
CA LYS A 33 -15.86 -15.83 -6.85
C LYS A 33 -17.14 -16.29 -7.52
N ARG A 34 -18.12 -15.41 -7.49
CA ARG A 34 -19.39 -15.56 -8.21
C ARG A 34 -19.23 -15.82 -9.71
N SER A 35 -18.19 -15.22 -10.32
CA SER A 35 -17.82 -15.44 -11.72
C SER A 35 -17.27 -16.84 -12.03
N GLY A 36 -17.12 -17.72 -11.04
CA GLY A 36 -16.52 -19.05 -11.19
C GLY A 36 -14.99 -19.06 -11.10
N GLN A 37 -14.34 -17.90 -11.12
CA GLN A 37 -12.89 -17.81 -10.93
C GLN A 37 -12.49 -18.26 -9.53
N VAL A 38 -11.49 -19.14 -9.46
CA VAL A 38 -10.91 -19.63 -8.21
C VAL A 38 -9.55 -18.99 -7.99
N VAL A 39 -9.32 -18.50 -6.77
CA VAL A 39 -8.02 -18.02 -6.30
C VAL A 39 -7.58 -18.93 -5.16
N ASN A 40 -6.39 -19.52 -5.28
CA ASN A 40 -5.83 -20.36 -4.22
C ASN A 40 -4.75 -19.61 -3.46
N LEU A 41 -4.65 -19.87 -2.16
CA LEU A 41 -3.72 -19.22 -1.25
C LEU A 41 -2.90 -20.30 -0.53
N GLY A 42 -1.58 -20.14 -0.52
CA GLY A 42 -0.66 -20.99 0.20
C GLY A 42 -0.02 -20.24 1.35
N TYR A 43 0.23 -20.93 2.47
CA TYR A 43 0.78 -20.34 3.69
C TYR A 43 2.03 -21.09 4.12
N ASP A 44 2.92 -20.40 4.83
CA ASP A 44 4.02 -21.04 5.55
C ASP A 44 3.57 -21.56 6.94
N ASN A 45 4.48 -22.22 7.66
CA ASN A 45 4.22 -22.79 8.98
C ASN A 45 3.91 -21.73 10.06
N LEU A 46 4.15 -20.45 9.77
CA LEU A 46 3.82 -19.32 10.66
C LEU A 46 2.51 -18.66 10.26
N ASN A 47 1.69 -19.31 9.41
CA ASN A 47 0.42 -18.81 8.87
C ASN A 47 0.56 -17.51 8.06
N ARG A 48 1.74 -17.26 7.48
CA ARG A 48 1.96 -16.11 6.59
C ARG A 48 1.73 -16.51 5.15
N LEU A 49 1.07 -15.64 4.37
CA LEU A 49 0.74 -15.91 2.98
C LEU A 49 2.00 -16.06 2.13
N LEU A 50 2.29 -17.26 1.62
CA LEU A 50 3.44 -17.56 0.78
C LEU A 50 3.13 -17.42 -0.72
N SER A 51 1.90 -17.74 -1.13
CA SER A 51 1.52 -17.72 -2.54
C SER A 51 0.06 -17.35 -2.75
N ARG A 52 -0.21 -16.71 -3.89
CA ARG A 52 -1.54 -16.47 -4.40
C ARG A 52 -1.60 -16.85 -5.88
N SER A 53 -2.39 -17.86 -6.18
CA SER A 53 -2.52 -18.43 -7.52
C SER A 53 -3.86 -18.07 -8.13
N TYR A 54 -3.83 -17.53 -9.33
CA TYR A 54 -4.99 -17.17 -10.14
C TYR A 54 -5.17 -18.19 -11.28
N PRO A 55 -6.32 -18.18 -11.98
CA PRO A 55 -6.51 -19.05 -13.15
C PRO A 55 -5.47 -18.82 -14.25
N THR A 56 -4.98 -17.59 -14.38
CA THR A 56 -3.87 -17.24 -15.28
C THR A 56 -2.56 -17.30 -14.52
N SER A 57 -1.65 -18.19 -14.91
CA SER A 57 -0.36 -18.39 -14.23
C SER A 57 0.53 -17.13 -14.19
N ALA A 58 0.46 -16.28 -15.22
CA ALA A 58 1.16 -14.99 -15.26
C ALA A 58 0.68 -13.99 -14.19
N ASP A 59 -0.48 -14.25 -13.57
CA ASP A 59 -1.02 -13.45 -12.48
C ASP A 59 -0.65 -13.97 -11.10
N ASN A 60 -0.01 -15.13 -11.01
CA ASN A 60 0.43 -15.72 -9.74
C ASN A 60 1.47 -14.82 -9.07
N ILE A 61 1.40 -14.79 -7.73
CA ILE A 61 2.28 -13.97 -6.90
C ILE A 61 2.86 -14.85 -5.79
N GLY A 62 4.18 -14.84 -5.67
CA GLY A 62 4.90 -15.39 -4.52
C GLY A 62 5.28 -14.29 -3.54
N PHE A 63 5.28 -14.59 -2.24
CA PHE A 63 5.66 -13.66 -1.19
C PHE A 63 6.88 -14.19 -0.43
N SER A 64 7.70 -13.28 0.08
CA SER A 64 8.86 -13.63 0.90
C SER A 64 8.91 -12.74 2.13
N TYR A 65 9.50 -13.25 3.20
CA TYR A 65 9.54 -12.61 4.50
C TYR A 65 10.93 -12.74 5.11
N ASP A 66 11.29 -11.79 5.96
CA ASP A 66 12.46 -11.93 6.83
C ASP A 66 12.13 -12.72 8.11
N LEU A 67 13.15 -12.88 8.95
CA LEU A 67 13.05 -13.58 10.24
C LEU A 67 12.14 -12.86 11.25
N LEU A 68 11.90 -11.57 11.08
CA LEU A 68 11.00 -10.77 11.92
C LEU A 68 9.55 -10.80 11.42
N GLY A 69 9.25 -11.54 10.35
CA GLY A 69 7.89 -11.60 9.80
C GLY A 69 7.53 -10.48 8.85
N ARG A 70 8.48 -9.60 8.51
CA ARG A 70 8.24 -8.49 7.59
C ARG A 70 8.38 -8.98 6.16
N ARG A 71 7.43 -8.62 5.30
CA ARG A 71 7.46 -9.00 3.88
C ARG A 71 8.62 -8.31 3.19
N THR A 72 9.48 -9.07 2.52
CA THR A 72 10.63 -8.60 1.75
C THR A 72 10.39 -8.60 0.24
N ALA A 73 9.44 -9.42 -0.24
CA ALA A 73 9.07 -9.45 -1.65
C ALA A 73 7.61 -9.82 -1.90
N ALA A 74 7.10 -9.35 -3.04
CA ALA A 74 5.89 -9.80 -3.71
C ALA A 74 6.22 -9.96 -5.21
N ASN A 75 6.47 -11.19 -5.63
CA ASN A 75 6.99 -11.53 -6.93
C ASN A 75 5.87 -11.99 -7.86
N LYS A 76 5.44 -11.10 -8.75
CA LYS A 76 4.62 -11.44 -9.91
C LYS A 76 5.53 -11.56 -11.12
N THR A 77 5.29 -12.53 -12.00
CA THR A 77 6.03 -12.62 -13.28
C THR A 77 5.96 -11.29 -14.04
N GLY A 78 7.12 -10.74 -14.37
CA GLY A 78 7.28 -9.44 -15.06
C GLY A 78 7.10 -8.20 -14.18
N TRP A 79 6.66 -8.34 -12.93
CA TRP A 79 6.40 -7.22 -12.00
C TRP A 79 6.80 -7.59 -10.56
N PRO A 80 8.09 -7.82 -10.28
CA PRO A 80 8.55 -8.05 -8.93
C PRO A 80 8.49 -6.75 -8.11
N VAL A 81 8.13 -6.88 -6.84
CA VAL A 81 8.20 -5.81 -5.83
C VAL A 81 9.05 -6.28 -4.66
N SER A 82 10.02 -5.49 -4.23
CA SER A 82 10.80 -5.72 -3.02
C SER A 82 10.61 -4.60 -1.98
N TYR A 83 10.82 -4.95 -0.73
CA TYR A 83 10.66 -4.07 0.42
C TYR A 83 11.91 -4.15 1.31
N SER A 84 12.46 -2.98 1.66
CA SER A 84 13.58 -2.86 2.58
C SER A 84 13.12 -2.25 3.90
N TRP A 85 13.75 -2.69 4.98
CA TRP A 85 13.39 -2.30 6.33
C TRP A 85 14.65 -1.95 7.11
N ASP A 86 14.55 -0.98 8.01
CA ASP A 86 15.61 -0.71 8.96
C ASP A 86 15.58 -1.68 10.16
N ASN A 87 16.58 -1.57 11.04
CA ASN A 87 16.70 -2.40 12.23
C ASN A 87 15.56 -2.19 13.23
N ALA A 88 14.84 -1.06 13.16
CA ALA A 88 13.74 -0.73 14.04
C ALA A 88 12.38 -1.24 13.52
N GLY A 89 12.34 -1.97 12.39
CA GLY A 89 11.07 -2.48 11.87
C GLY A 89 10.40 -1.60 10.82
N ARG A 90 10.99 -0.46 10.44
CA ARG A 90 10.33 0.56 9.62
C ARG A 90 10.69 0.40 8.15
N LEU A 91 9.70 0.56 7.27
CA LEU A 91 9.88 0.44 5.82
C LEU A 91 10.70 1.61 5.29
N THR A 92 11.87 1.32 4.71
CA THR A 92 12.78 2.34 4.14
C THR A 92 12.66 2.42 2.64
N ASP A 93 12.33 1.32 1.95
CA ASP A 93 12.27 1.32 0.48
C ASP A 93 11.19 0.40 -0.04
N THR A 94 10.63 0.77 -1.18
CA THR A 94 9.82 -0.11 -2.02
C THR A 94 10.31 -0.01 -3.45
N THR A 95 10.78 -1.12 -4.00
CA THR A 95 11.26 -1.19 -5.38
C THR A 95 10.29 -1.99 -6.22
N ALA A 96 9.83 -1.43 -7.34
CA ALA A 96 8.99 -2.12 -8.31
C ALA A 96 9.38 -1.69 -9.73
N GLY A 97 9.49 -2.65 -10.65
CA GLY A 97 9.85 -2.36 -12.05
C GLY A 97 11.17 -1.59 -12.20
N GLY A 98 12.15 -1.87 -11.33
CA GLY A 98 13.47 -1.21 -11.34
C GLY A 98 13.49 0.21 -10.77
N LYS A 99 12.35 0.71 -10.26
CA LYS A 99 12.21 2.03 -9.64
C LYS A 99 12.07 1.88 -8.13
N THR A 100 12.79 2.68 -7.35
CA THR A 100 12.79 2.63 -5.88
C THR A 100 12.18 3.90 -5.27
N LEU A 101 11.10 3.73 -4.51
CA LEU A 101 10.54 4.77 -3.65
C LEU A 101 11.19 4.63 -2.27
N SER A 102 11.90 5.65 -1.81
CA SER A 102 12.63 5.63 -0.53
C SER A 102 11.97 6.51 0.52
N TYR A 103 12.11 6.13 1.79
CA TYR A 103 11.49 6.79 2.93
C TYR A 103 12.52 7.11 4.01
N GLN A 104 12.37 8.27 4.64
CA GLN A 104 13.06 8.59 5.90
C GLN A 104 12.03 8.70 7.01
N VAL A 105 12.41 8.25 8.19
CA VAL A 105 11.55 8.16 9.36
C VAL A 105 12.28 8.71 10.58
N ASP A 106 11.58 9.48 11.42
CA ASP A 106 12.10 9.95 12.70
C ASP A 106 12.04 8.87 13.78
N ALA A 107 12.56 9.16 14.97
CA ALA A 107 12.58 8.23 16.11
C ALA A 107 11.18 7.83 16.61
N ALA A 108 10.16 8.68 16.41
CA ALA A 108 8.77 8.38 16.74
C ALA A 108 8.08 7.50 15.68
N GLY A 109 8.75 7.25 14.55
CA GLY A 109 8.23 6.45 13.45
C GLY A 109 7.48 7.25 12.39
N ASN A 110 7.47 8.59 12.49
CA ASN A 110 6.82 9.44 11.51
C ASN A 110 7.65 9.50 10.23
N ARG A 111 6.98 9.47 9.07
CA ARG A 111 7.66 9.56 7.78
C ARG A 111 8.00 11.01 7.47
N THR A 112 9.27 11.37 7.60
CA THR A 112 9.76 12.73 7.41
C THR A 112 10.14 13.04 5.97
N ARG A 113 10.39 12.00 5.15
CA ARG A 113 10.67 12.17 3.71
C ARG A 113 10.17 10.99 2.89
N THR A 114 9.65 11.28 1.71
CA THR A 114 9.44 10.31 0.63
C THR A 114 10.16 10.79 -0.62
N THR A 115 10.97 9.94 -1.25
CA THR A 115 11.79 10.28 -2.43
C THR A 115 11.42 9.38 -3.60
N TRP A 116 11.02 9.98 -4.72
CA TRP A 116 10.61 9.30 -5.93
C TRP A 116 11.79 9.03 -6.89
N PRO A 117 11.78 7.89 -7.60
CA PRO A 117 12.84 7.46 -8.52
C PRO A 117 12.69 8.11 -9.90
N GLU A 118 12.85 9.43 -9.93
CA GLU A 118 12.91 10.25 -11.14
C GLU A 118 14.37 10.57 -11.52
N THR A 119 14.61 10.96 -12.78
CA THR A 119 15.95 11.35 -13.26
C THR A 119 16.56 12.47 -12.42
N THR A 120 15.73 13.45 -12.05
CA THR A 120 16.04 14.45 -11.04
C THR A 120 15.29 14.07 -9.78
N PRO A 121 15.96 13.77 -8.64
CA PRO A 121 15.29 13.31 -7.44
C PRO A 121 14.22 14.30 -6.96
N PHE A 122 12.96 13.87 -7.02
CA PHE A 122 11.84 14.58 -6.42
C PHE A 122 11.55 13.98 -5.05
N TYR A 123 11.36 14.82 -4.04
CA TYR A 123 10.99 14.35 -2.71
C TYR A 123 10.03 15.30 -2.01
N VAL A 124 9.25 14.74 -1.11
CA VAL A 124 8.37 15.48 -0.21
C VAL A 124 8.86 15.26 1.21
N THR A 125 9.01 16.34 1.97
CA THR A 125 9.28 16.28 3.40
C THR A 125 8.03 16.62 4.20
N THR A 126 7.93 16.05 5.39
CA THR A 126 6.85 16.31 6.33
C THR A 126 7.43 16.55 7.71
N THR A 127 7.02 17.62 8.36
CA THR A 127 7.33 17.92 9.75
C THR A 127 6.13 17.55 10.63
N TYR A 128 6.41 17.25 11.89
CA TYR A 128 5.42 16.81 12.85
C TYR A 128 5.56 17.60 14.14
N ASP A 129 4.45 17.82 14.83
CA ASP A 129 4.45 18.35 16.18
C ASP A 129 4.75 17.26 17.23
N ALA A 130 4.80 17.65 18.50
CA ALA A 130 5.09 16.75 19.61
C ALA A 130 4.05 15.64 19.82
N LEU A 131 2.87 15.75 19.19
CA LEU A 131 1.81 14.73 19.21
C LEU A 131 1.82 13.86 17.94
N ASN A 132 2.89 13.93 17.14
CA ASN A 132 3.05 13.20 15.89
C ASN A 132 2.00 13.57 14.82
N ARG A 133 1.47 14.81 14.87
CA ARG A 133 0.55 15.31 13.85
C ARG A 133 1.34 16.11 12.80
N PRO A 134 1.09 15.92 11.50
CA PRO A 134 1.85 16.62 10.46
C PRO A 134 1.53 18.13 10.51
N THR A 135 2.55 18.98 10.51
CA THR A 135 2.39 20.45 10.54
C THR A 135 2.71 21.08 9.20
N ASP A 136 3.77 20.63 8.52
CA ASP A 136 4.18 21.19 7.23
C ASP A 136 4.57 20.09 6.27
N ILE A 137 4.23 20.31 5.01
CA ILE A 137 4.62 19.44 3.90
C ILE A 137 5.34 20.32 2.89
N PHE A 138 6.56 19.93 2.50
CA PHE A 138 7.33 20.66 1.50
C PHE A 138 7.70 19.78 0.31
N GLU A 139 7.63 20.35 -0.89
CA GLU A 139 8.26 19.82 -2.08
C GLU A 139 9.75 20.21 -2.06
N ASN A 140 10.59 19.20 -2.26
CA ASN A 140 12.05 19.30 -2.26
C ASN A 140 12.58 20.13 -1.08
N GLY A 141 11.94 20.01 0.09
CA GLY A 141 12.29 20.70 1.32
C GLY A 141 12.12 22.22 1.32
N THR A 142 11.53 22.80 0.27
CA THR A 142 11.58 24.27 0.04
C THR A 142 10.21 24.86 -0.28
N VAL A 143 9.46 24.26 -1.20
CA VAL A 143 8.15 24.77 -1.62
C VAL A 143 7.09 24.21 -0.68
N SER A 144 6.42 25.07 0.10
CA SER A 144 5.32 24.61 0.95
C SER A 144 4.18 24.05 0.09
N LEU A 145 3.81 22.80 0.33
CA LEU A 145 2.69 22.10 -0.30
C LEU A 145 1.44 22.15 0.58
N ALA A 146 1.62 22.04 1.89
CA ALA A 146 0.57 22.19 2.87
C ALA A 146 1.14 22.64 4.23
N ASN A 147 0.33 23.36 4.99
CA ASN A 147 0.55 23.63 6.40
C ASN A 147 -0.75 23.38 7.17
N TYR A 148 -0.62 22.81 8.37
CA TYR A 148 -1.70 22.38 9.22
C TYR A 148 -1.55 22.94 10.62
N HIS A 149 -2.67 23.41 11.17
CA HIS A 149 -2.78 23.75 12.58
C HIS A 149 -3.88 22.94 13.24
N TYR A 150 -3.71 22.69 14.53
CA TYR A 150 -4.62 21.91 15.34
C TYR A 150 -4.95 22.69 16.61
N ASP A 151 -6.14 22.46 17.14
CA ASP A 151 -6.47 22.86 18.50
C ASP A 151 -5.95 21.84 19.54
N ASP A 152 -6.17 22.16 20.81
CA ASP A 152 -5.78 21.32 21.94
C ASP A 152 -6.54 19.99 21.98
N LEU A 153 -7.68 19.91 21.28
CA LEU A 153 -8.47 18.67 21.12
C LEU A 153 -8.02 17.85 19.89
N SER A 154 -6.89 18.20 19.28
CA SER A 154 -6.35 17.57 18.08
C SER A 154 -7.25 17.62 16.84
N ARG A 155 -8.18 18.57 16.82
CA ARG A 155 -8.95 18.85 15.61
C ARG A 155 -8.18 19.85 14.77
N ARG A 156 -8.11 19.58 13.47
CA ARG A 156 -7.46 20.48 12.52
C ARG A 156 -8.25 21.78 12.38
N THR A 157 -7.64 22.90 12.74
CA THR A 157 -8.26 24.23 12.70
C THR A 157 -8.01 24.94 11.38
N THR A 158 -6.81 24.75 10.81
CA THR A 158 -6.40 25.40 9.56
C THR A 158 -5.73 24.41 8.62
N VAL A 159 -6.00 24.58 7.33
CA VAL A 159 -5.23 23.98 6.23
C VAL A 159 -4.88 25.08 5.25
N THR A 160 -3.59 25.34 5.08
CA THR A 160 -3.08 26.19 3.99
C THR A 160 -2.48 25.27 2.96
N LEU A 161 -2.91 25.35 1.70
CA LEU A 161 -2.33 24.58 0.60
C LEU A 161 -1.46 25.48 -0.26
N GLY A 162 -0.30 24.99 -0.67
CA GLY A 162 0.71 25.69 -1.44
C GLY A 162 0.33 26.07 -2.88
N ASN A 163 -0.94 25.89 -3.26
CA ASN A 163 -1.43 26.13 -4.60
C ASN A 163 -2.82 26.77 -4.55
N VAL A 164 -2.87 28.10 -4.64
CA VAL A 164 -4.12 28.84 -4.83
C VAL A 164 -3.91 29.93 -5.88
N PRO A 165 -4.64 29.90 -7.00
CA PRO A 165 -5.43 31.03 -7.41
C PRO A 165 -6.85 30.77 -6.91
N THR A 166 -7.32 31.64 -6.03
CA THR A 166 -8.60 31.53 -5.32
C THR A 166 -9.75 31.39 -6.31
N ARG A 167 -10.55 30.31 -6.27
CA ARG A 167 -12.04 30.36 -6.29
C ARG A 167 -12.66 29.05 -5.75
N GLN A 168 -13.67 29.28 -4.91
CA GLN A 168 -14.69 28.42 -4.29
C GLN A 168 -14.95 26.99 -4.81
N SER A 169 -15.16 26.11 -3.81
CA SER A 169 -16.06 24.94 -3.77
C SER A 169 -15.97 23.90 -4.90
N ALA A 170 -14.92 23.09 -4.89
CA ALA A 170 -14.88 21.71 -5.39
C ALA A 170 -13.60 21.03 -4.83
N PRO A 171 -13.57 19.69 -4.62
CA PRO A 171 -12.51 19.06 -3.81
C PRO A 171 -11.12 19.31 -4.39
N ASN A 172 -10.26 19.87 -3.53
CA ASN A 172 -8.89 20.33 -3.78
C ASN A 172 -8.07 19.33 -4.62
N ARG A 173 -7.72 19.73 -5.86
CA ARG A 173 -6.87 18.97 -6.79
C ARG A 173 -5.50 19.62 -6.92
N MET A 174 -4.45 18.94 -6.47
CA MET A 174 -3.06 19.28 -6.80
C MET A 174 -2.66 18.70 -8.17
N LEU A 175 -1.91 19.47 -8.95
CA LEU A 175 -1.36 19.12 -10.27
C LEU A 175 0.17 19.01 -10.14
N LYS A 176 0.74 17.78 -10.20
CA LYS A 176 2.12 17.40 -10.67
C LYS A 176 2.55 16.00 -10.15
N PRO A 177 3.59 15.34 -10.70
CA PRO A 177 3.61 13.88 -10.90
C PRO A 177 3.68 13.10 -9.60
N TYR A 178 2.78 12.12 -9.47
CA TYR A 178 2.76 11.19 -8.35
C TYR A 178 2.98 9.79 -8.89
N CYS A 179 4.01 9.09 -8.41
CA CYS A 179 4.04 7.64 -8.53
C CYS A 179 3.29 7.06 -7.33
N THR A 180 2.17 6.41 -7.59
CA THR A 180 1.42 5.65 -6.59
C THR A 180 1.80 4.18 -6.68
N LEU A 181 1.87 3.51 -5.54
CA LEU A 181 1.88 2.05 -5.48
C LEU A 181 0.47 1.57 -5.86
N GLY A 182 0.27 1.34 -7.15
CA GLY A 182 -0.98 0.80 -7.67
C GLY A 182 -1.03 -0.70 -7.43
N PHE A 183 -1.78 -1.15 -6.42
CA PHE A 183 -2.15 -2.56 -6.29
C PHE A 183 -3.35 -2.86 -7.19
N ASN A 184 -3.18 -2.81 -8.52
CA ASN A 184 -4.18 -3.38 -9.42
C ASN A 184 -3.87 -4.86 -9.68
N ARG A 185 -4.91 -5.70 -9.76
CA ARG A 185 -4.83 -7.17 -9.88
C ARG A 185 -3.93 -7.65 -11.03
N SER A 186 -3.63 -6.82 -12.01
CA SER A 186 -2.80 -7.13 -13.17
C SER A 186 -1.37 -6.54 -13.16
N ARG A 187 -1.09 -5.49 -12.37
CA ARG A 187 0.18 -4.73 -12.42
C ARG A 187 0.50 -4.07 -11.08
N PRO A 188 1.17 -4.76 -10.14
CA PRO A 188 1.85 -4.06 -9.06
C PRO A 188 3.02 -3.29 -9.66
N ALA A 189 2.78 -2.03 -9.96
CA ALA A 189 3.77 -1.13 -10.54
C ALA A 189 3.78 0.15 -9.71
N ILE A 190 4.97 0.71 -9.52
CA ILE A 190 5.10 2.14 -9.26
C ILE A 190 4.71 2.81 -10.58
N ALA A 191 3.42 3.14 -10.69
CA ALA A 191 2.87 3.79 -11.87
C ALA A 191 3.10 5.29 -11.70
N CYS A 192 4.18 5.79 -12.29
CA CYS A 192 4.41 7.22 -12.44
C CYS A 192 3.51 7.73 -13.56
N THR A 193 2.42 8.38 -13.20
CA THR A 193 1.55 9.06 -14.18
C THR A 193 1.32 10.50 -13.74
N ASN A 194 1.09 11.40 -14.69
CA ASN A 194 0.71 12.79 -14.43
C ASN A 194 -0.75 12.90 -13.96
N ARG A 195 -1.13 12.20 -12.88
CA ARG A 195 -2.47 12.31 -12.28
C ARG A 195 -2.45 12.25 -10.75
N TYR A 196 -3.30 13.12 -10.21
CA TYR A 196 -3.64 13.45 -8.82
C TYR A 196 -3.21 12.45 -7.74
N ALA A 197 -2.44 12.91 -6.73
CA ALA A 197 -2.46 12.27 -5.43
C ALA A 197 -3.43 12.98 -4.51
N THR A 198 -4.19 12.16 -3.81
CA THR A 198 -4.91 12.56 -2.61
C THR A 198 -3.89 12.63 -1.49
N ILE A 199 -3.76 13.78 -0.85
CA ILE A 199 -3.08 13.91 0.44
C ILE A 199 -4.02 13.23 1.45
N PHE A 200 -3.51 12.22 2.16
CA PHE A 200 -4.25 11.50 3.20
C PHE A 200 -4.50 12.39 4.42
#